data_AF-A0A271LYD3-F1
#
_entry.id   AF-A0A271LYD3-F1
#
_cell.length_a   1.000
_cell.length_b   1.000
_cell.length_c   1.000
_cell.angle_alpha   90.00
_cell.angle_beta   90.00
_cell.angle_gamma   90.00
#
_symmetry.space_group_name_H-M   'P 1'
#
loop_
_entity.id
_entity.type
_entity.pdbx_description
1 polymer ?
#
loop_
_entity_poly.entity_id
_entity_poly.type
_entity_poly.pdbx_seq_one_letter_code
_entity_poly.pdbx_strand_id
1 'polypeptide(L)'
;MTDQSQGLIDAAQLPPLDSDTSAIMKSEFRTGVGLSSFYYVFIFFIPIINWFFKDFAFFQFWGGMSVTWFLTTIIGMGMAFLIAYIHTKRYEKRLAQYEQPVNENQAKGGNTA
;
A
#
# COMPACT_ATOMS: atom_id res chain seq x y z
N MET A 1 22.52 34.84 16.94
CA MET A 1 23.02 33.64 16.25
C MET A 1 22.63 32.44 17.11
N THR A 2 21.48 31.83 16.83
CA THR A 2 20.99 30.65 17.55
C THR A 2 21.41 29.41 16.77
N ASP A 3 22.57 28.87 17.12
CA ASP A 3 23.06 27.60 16.60
C ASP A 3 22.39 26.48 17.40
N GLN A 4 21.12 26.17 17.06
CA GLN A 4 20.49 24.95 17.56
C GLN A 4 21.00 23.79 16.72
N SER A 5 22.01 23.09 17.24
CA SER A 5 22.39 21.78 16.72
C SER A 5 21.15 20.90 16.77
N GLN A 6 20.60 20.60 15.59
CA GLN A 6 19.53 19.64 15.38
C GLN A 6 20.04 18.28 15.85
N GLY A 7 19.88 17.99 17.15
CA GLY A 7 20.29 16.74 17.75
C GLY A 7 19.56 15.61 17.04
N LEU A 8 20.32 14.70 16.43
CA LEU A 8 19.80 13.43 15.93
C LEU A 8 19.02 12.79 17.07
N ILE A 9 17.69 12.78 16.95
CA ILE A 9 16.83 12.07 17.91
C ILE A 9 17.22 10.60 17.79
N ASP A 10 17.85 10.09 18.84
CA ASP A 10 18.22 8.69 18.93
C ASP A 10 16.95 7.85 18.98
N ALA A 11 16.71 7.06 17.92
CA ALA A 11 15.51 6.24 17.79
C ALA A 11 15.35 5.24 18.95
N ALA A 12 16.45 4.90 19.64
CA ALA A 12 16.42 4.04 20.82
C ALA A 12 15.82 4.72 22.07
N GLN A 13 15.72 6.05 22.09
CA GLN A 13 15.16 6.82 23.22
C GLN A 13 13.68 7.13 23.06
N LEU A 14 13.06 6.73 21.94
CA LEU A 14 11.65 6.93 21.71
C LEU A 14 10.81 5.89 22.47
N PRO A 15 9.68 6.30 23.09
CA PRO A 15 8.77 5.37 23.71
C PRO A 15 8.27 4.35 22.68
N PRO A 16 8.04 3.09 23.08
CA PRO A 16 7.54 2.07 22.17
C PRO A 16 6.22 2.53 21.55
N LEU A 17 6.07 2.27 20.25
CA LEU A 17 4.85 2.61 19.52
C LEU A 17 3.63 2.00 20.23
N ASP A 18 2.58 2.80 20.37
CA ASP A 18 1.27 2.33 20.82
C ASP A 18 0.89 1.04 20.05
N SER A 19 0.27 0.09 20.76
CA SER A 19 -0.02 -1.24 20.21
C SER A 19 -0.87 -1.17 18.95
N ASP A 20 -1.82 -0.23 18.88
CA ASP A 20 -2.67 -0.04 17.70
C ASP A 20 -1.87 0.51 16.53
N THR A 21 -1.05 1.54 16.77
CA THR A 21 -0.17 2.16 15.77
C THR A 21 0.82 1.14 15.21
N SER A 22 1.41 0.30 16.07
CA SER A 22 2.35 -0.74 15.66
C SER A 22 1.68 -1.79 14.76
N ALA A 23 0.45 -2.20 15.08
CA ALA A 23 -0.31 -3.18 14.30
C ALA A 23 -0.73 -2.63 12.94
N ILE A 24 -1.15 -1.36 12.89
CA ILE A 24 -1.49 -0.66 11.66
C ILE A 24 -0.26 -0.53 10.77
N MET A 25 0.84 -0.04 11.32
CA MET A 25 2.09 0.19 10.59
C MET A 25 2.65 -1.12 10.04
N LYS A 26 2.62 -2.21 10.81
CA LYS A 26 3.04 -3.54 10.33
C LYS A 26 2.17 -4.06 9.18
N SER A 27 0.86 -3.78 9.22
CA SER A 27 -0.05 -4.18 8.15
C SER A 27 0.17 -3.39 6.86
N GLU A 28 0.45 -2.08 6.96
CA GLU A 28 0.78 -1.22 5.82
C GLU A 28 2.12 -1.58 5.24
N PHE A 29 3.12 -1.77 6.09
CA PHE A 29 4.46 -2.13 5.67
C PHE A 29 4.47 -3.47 4.92
N ARG A 30 3.78 -4.50 5.43
CA ARG A 30 3.65 -5.78 4.72
C ARG A 30 2.97 -5.63 3.37
N THR A 31 1.94 -4.80 3.31
CA THR A 31 1.20 -4.53 2.06
C THR A 31 2.07 -3.78 1.05
N GLY A 32 2.78 -2.75 1.50
CA GLY A 32 3.72 -1.96 0.69
C GLY A 32 4.87 -2.83 0.18
N VAL A 33 5.48 -3.66 1.03
CA VAL A 33 6.53 -4.61 0.62
C VAL A 33 6.02 -5.61 -0.41
N GLY A 34 4.79 -6.13 -0.25
CA GLY A 34 4.18 -7.01 -1.25
C GLY A 34 3.98 -6.32 -2.59
N LEU A 35 3.47 -5.09 -2.58
CA LEU A 35 3.24 -4.29 -3.78
C LEU A 35 4.55 -3.92 -4.49
N SER A 36 5.57 -3.50 -3.73
CA SER A 36 6.90 -3.20 -4.25
C SER A 36 7.59 -4.43 -4.83
N SER A 37 7.49 -5.58 -4.16
CA SER A 37 8.06 -6.84 -4.66
C SER A 37 7.43 -7.22 -6.01
N PHE A 38 6.11 -7.15 -6.11
CA PHE A 38 5.41 -7.40 -7.38
C PHE A 38 5.81 -6.41 -8.48
N TYR A 39 5.91 -5.12 -8.14
CA TYR A 39 6.35 -4.08 -9.07
C TYR A 39 7.77 -4.33 -9.60
N TYR A 40 8.70 -4.74 -8.75
CA TYR A 40 10.06 -5.07 -9.19
C TYR A 40 10.11 -6.32 -10.06
N VAL A 41 9.34 -7.37 -9.72
CA VAL A 41 9.20 -8.55 -10.58
C VAL A 41 8.64 -8.15 -11.95
N PHE A 42 7.63 -7.28 -11.98
CA PHE A 42 7.04 -6.77 -13.21
C PHE A 42 8.03 -5.99 -14.07
N ILE A 43 8.74 -5.01 -13.50
CA ILE A 43 9.78 -4.26 -14.22
C ILE A 43 10.86 -5.20 -14.74
N PHE A 44 11.27 -6.18 -13.95
CA PHE A 44 12.28 -7.15 -14.34
C PHE A 44 11.81 -8.09 -15.46
N PHE A 45 10.50 -8.31 -15.57
CA PHE A 45 9.91 -9.10 -16.65
C PHE A 45 10.03 -8.41 -18.02
N ILE A 46 10.05 -7.07 -18.06
CA ILE A 46 10.19 -6.29 -19.31
C ILE A 46 11.51 -6.60 -20.05
N PRO A 47 12.70 -6.48 -19.43
CA PRO A 47 13.96 -6.82 -20.09
C PRO A 47 14.06 -8.32 -20.40
N ILE A 48 13.49 -9.20 -19.58
CA ILE A 48 13.45 -10.65 -19.89
C ILE A 48 12.71 -10.89 -21.22
N ILE A 49 11.50 -10.33 -21.37
CA ILE A 49 10.74 -10.46 -22.62
C ILE A 49 11.50 -9.82 -23.78
N ASN A 50 12.09 -8.64 -23.57
CA ASN A 50 12.84 -7.94 -24.61
C ASN A 50 14.07 -8.74 -25.09
N TRP A 51 14.72 -9.49 -24.19
CA TRP A 51 15.92 -10.25 -24.52
C TRP A 51 15.63 -11.62 -25.13
N PHE A 52 14.63 -12.35 -24.60
CA PHE A 52 14.30 -13.70 -25.07
C PHE A 52 13.30 -13.73 -26.23
N PHE A 53 12.44 -12.73 -26.35
CA PHE A 53 11.34 -12.69 -27.32
C PHE A 53 11.24 -11.34 -28.02
N LYS A 54 12.37 -10.84 -28.54
CA LYS A 54 12.49 -9.51 -29.15
C LYS A 54 11.48 -9.25 -30.25
N ASP A 55 11.29 -10.19 -31.18
CA ASP A 55 10.34 -10.04 -32.29
C ASP A 55 8.88 -9.99 -31.83
N PHE A 56 8.57 -10.66 -30.73
CA PHE A 56 7.25 -10.64 -30.10
C PHE A 56 7.04 -9.37 -29.24
N ALA A 57 8.07 -8.93 -28.52
CA ALA A 57 8.05 -7.73 -27.66
C ALA A 57 7.79 -6.45 -28.46
N PHE A 58 8.43 -6.35 -29.63
CA PHE A 58 8.28 -5.23 -30.56
C PHE A 58 7.21 -5.48 -31.62
N PHE A 59 6.53 -6.63 -31.60
CA PHE A 59 5.41 -6.86 -32.50
C PHE A 59 4.35 -5.78 -32.27
N GLN A 60 4.08 -5.01 -33.33
CA GLN A 60 3.07 -3.96 -33.26
C GLN A 60 1.70 -4.59 -33.40
N PHE A 61 0.90 -4.46 -32.33
CA PHE A 61 -0.51 -4.77 -32.34
C PHE A 61 -1.31 -3.55 -32.82
N TRP A 62 -2.62 -3.73 -32.94
CA TRP A 62 -3.56 -2.74 -33.46
C TRP A 62 -3.28 -1.31 -32.94
N GLY A 63 -3.03 -0.37 -33.85
CA GLY A 63 -2.83 1.04 -33.54
C GLY A 63 -1.39 1.43 -33.22
N GLY A 64 -0.41 0.54 -33.46
CA GLY A 64 1.03 0.83 -33.29
C GLY A 64 1.55 0.57 -31.87
N MET A 65 0.69 0.09 -30.95
CA MET A 65 1.07 -0.32 -29.61
C MET A 65 1.77 -1.68 -29.65
N SER A 66 2.97 -1.79 -29.08
CA SER A 66 3.66 -3.08 -29.03
C SER A 66 3.02 -4.03 -28.01
N VAL A 67 3.22 -5.33 -28.16
CA VAL A 67 2.73 -6.33 -27.21
C VAL A 67 3.23 -6.06 -25.79
N THR A 68 4.48 -5.62 -25.63
CA THR A 68 5.02 -5.22 -24.31
C THR A 68 4.24 -4.07 -23.70
N TRP A 69 3.90 -3.05 -24.49
CA TRP A 69 3.10 -1.92 -24.03
C TRP A 69 1.68 -2.34 -23.65
N PHE A 70 1.06 -3.25 -24.42
CA PHE A 70 -0.26 -3.80 -24.11
C PHE A 70 -0.26 -4.65 -22.83
N LEU A 71 0.74 -5.51 -22.64
CA LEU A 71 0.84 -6.31 -21.42
C LEU A 71 1.07 -5.42 -20.18
N THR A 72 1.85 -4.35 -20.36
CA THR A 72 2.11 -3.36 -19.31
C THR A 72 0.84 -2.66 -18.86
N THR A 73 -0.08 -2.30 -19.78
CA THR A 73 -1.34 -1.66 -19.40
C THR A 73 -2.29 -2.61 -18.69
N ILE A 74 -2.35 -3.89 -19.10
CA ILE A 74 -3.15 -4.92 -18.40
C ILE A 74 -2.64 -5.09 -16.97
N ILE A 75 -1.33 -5.23 -16.79
CA ILE A 75 -0.75 -5.43 -15.45
C ILE A 75 -0.92 -4.15 -14.61
N GLY A 76 -0.73 -2.97 -15.21
CA GLY A 76 -1.01 -1.68 -14.57
C GLY A 76 -2.45 -1.55 -14.11
N MET A 77 -3.42 -2.00 -14.92
CA MET A 77 -4.83 -2.07 -14.55
C MET A 77 -5.03 -3.00 -13.34
N GLY A 78 -4.45 -4.20 -13.38
CA GLY A 78 -4.51 -5.14 -12.26
C GLY A 78 -3.95 -4.56 -10.96
N MET A 79 -2.84 -3.83 -11.04
CA MET A 79 -2.24 -3.12 -9.91
C MET A 79 -3.16 -2.03 -9.35
N ALA A 80 -3.80 -1.25 -10.21
CA ALA A 80 -4.75 -0.23 -9.79
C ALA A 80 -5.94 -0.84 -9.03
N PHE A 81 -6.48 -1.96 -9.52
CA PHE A 81 -7.55 -2.69 -8.83
C PHE A 81 -7.10 -3.27 -7.48
N LEU A 82 -5.88 -3.82 -7.40
CA LEU A 82 -5.30 -4.33 -6.16
C LEU A 82 -5.18 -3.24 -5.09
N ILE A 83 -4.65 -2.07 -5.47
CA ILE A 83 -4.53 -0.91 -4.58
C ILE A 83 -5.92 -0.46 -4.15
N ALA A 84 -6.86 -0.31 -5.08
CA ALA A 84 -8.23 0.08 -4.78
C ALA A 84 -8.89 -0.89 -3.80
N TYR A 85 -8.81 -2.20 -4.05
CA TYR A 85 -9.37 -3.24 -3.19
C TYR A 85 -8.81 -3.18 -1.76
N ILE A 86 -7.48 -3.07 -1.63
CA ILE A 86 -6.82 -2.92 -0.32
C ILE A 86 -7.33 -1.65 0.38
N HIS A 87 -7.45 -0.55 -0.35
CA HIS A 87 -7.92 0.72 0.18
C HIS A 87 -9.37 0.61 0.66
N THR A 88 -10.26 -0.05 -0.11
CA THR A 88 -11.66 -0.30 0.26
C THR A 88 -11.77 -1.21 1.48
N LYS A 89 -11.03 -2.33 1.51
CA LYS A 89 -11.06 -3.27 2.66
C LYS A 89 -10.53 -2.65 3.95
N ARG A 90 -9.50 -1.80 3.85
CA ARG A 90 -9.05 -1.01 5.01
C ARG A 90 -10.10 0.02 5.43
N TYR A 91 -10.79 0.64 4.48
CA TYR A 91 -11.86 1.60 4.79
C TYR A 91 -13.03 0.93 5.53
N GLU A 92 -13.49 -0.24 5.06
CA GLU A 92 -14.53 -1.05 5.72
C GLU A 92 -14.11 -1.45 7.15
N LYS A 93 -12.86 -1.89 7.33
CA LYS A 93 -12.34 -2.27 8.65
C LYS A 93 -12.29 -1.09 9.63
N ARG A 94 -12.01 0.12 9.13
CA ARG A 94 -12.02 1.35 9.95
C ARG A 94 -13.44 1.76 10.32
N LEU A 95 -14.38 1.74 9.39
CA LEU A 95 -15.80 2.02 9.66
C LEU A 95 -16.36 1.12 10.77
N ALA A 96 -16.11 -0.19 10.68
CA ALA A 96 -16.57 -1.15 11.69
C ALA A 96 -15.96 -0.91 13.09
N GLN A 97 -14.73 -0.39 13.19
CA GLN A 97 -14.11 -0.05 14.47
C GLN A 97 -14.63 1.26 15.07
N TYR A 98 -15.10 2.22 14.26
CA TYR A 98 -15.68 3.48 14.76
C TYR A 98 -17.16 3.36 15.12
N GLU A 99 -17.89 2.38 14.57
CA GLU A 99 -19.31 2.14 14.90
C GLU A 99 -19.52 1.44 16.26
N GLN A 100 -18.53 0.69 16.76
CA GLN A 100 -18.63 -0.01 18.05
C GLN A 100 -18.45 0.88 19.30
N PRO A 101 -17.54 1.88 19.38
CA PRO A 101 -17.36 2.69 20.59
C PRO A 101 -18.50 3.67 20.89
N VAL A 102 -19.42 3.92 19.95
CA VAL A 102 -20.56 4.83 20.17
C VAL A 102 -21.70 4.14 20.93
N ASN A 103 -21.88 2.83 20.78
CA ASN A 103 -22.98 2.11 21.43
C ASN A 103 -22.69 1.67 22.88
N GLU A 104 -21.41 1.55 23.28
CA GLU A 104 -21.08 1.09 24.64
C GLU A 104 -21.06 2.22 25.68
N ASN A 105 -20.77 3.46 25.27
CA ASN A 105 -20.72 4.61 26.19
C ASN A 105 -22.09 5.27 26.47
N GLN A 106 -23.11 5.04 25.63
CA GLN A 106 -24.48 5.49 25.93
C GLN A 106 -25.22 4.57 26.91
N ALA A 107 -24.84 3.31 27.04
CA ALA A 107 -25.53 2.35 27.91
C ALA A 107 -25.17 2.46 29.41
N LYS A 108 -24.05 3.13 29.76
CA LYS A 108 -23.58 3.23 31.16
C LYS A 108 -23.72 4.61 31.80
N GLY A 109 -24.18 5.63 31.07
CA GLY A 109 -24.29 7.01 31.56
C GLY A 109 -25.70 7.46 31.98
N GLY A 110 -26.68 6.56 32.00
CA GLY A 110 -28.10 6.90 32.16
C GLY A 110 -28.78 6.21 33.34
N ASN A 111 -28.20 6.23 34.55
CA ASN A 111 -28.95 6.02 35.78
C ASN A 111 -28.10 6.35 37.03
N THR A 112 -28.05 7.63 37.37
CA THR A 112 -27.89 8.09 38.76
C THR A 112 -28.77 9.31 38.94
N ALA A 113 -30.01 9.04 39.35
CA ALA A 113 -30.87 9.98 40.07
C ALA A 113 -30.75 9.68 41.57
#